data_AF-A0A504YZ84-F1
#
_entry.id   AF-A0A504YZ84-F1
#
_cell.length_a   1.000
_cell.length_b   1.000
_cell.length_c   1.000
_cell.angle_alpha   90.00
_cell.angle_beta   90.00
_cell.angle_gamma   90.00
#
_symmetry.space_group_name_H-M   'P 1'
#
loop_
_entity.id
_entity.type
_entity.pdbx_description
1 polymer ?
#
loop_
_entity_poly.entity_id
_entity_poly.type
_entity_poly.pdbx_seq_one_letter_code
_entity_poly.pdbx_strand_id
1 'polypeptide(L)'
;MATEDNWPRSVLNAKYRSMPGEFLYKGNQWVSWTSEQIIRRVEDQFQFWPSDVILSGYPKSGNTLLSEMVSLLVRSQGQKSKWAETLKWAHSYPVFNRVVFIEEIYQWIYPSCTQITKPMDYLEQWTTEGSQLPCRLIKTHLPADSMKCALDRVDQSPRIVYVYRNPKDVCVSMFHFYRGAQEYGPFAGDWDEFLHMWLDGWIAAGNWSRVVPEWLKFSRLCTRPGNRILCLSYESLVREPMKCVQRLHRFLNPYQPLDPEVSEAICEHTSFERMRKNPQTNYENVDGFVSDFEFMRRGEIGDWKRWFTAEQSTEFDRIYVSCVDQVNRFIFPGKLTLE
;
A
#
# COMPACT_ATOMS: atom_id res chain seq x y z
N MET A 1 -17.22 -2.23 -23.78
CA MET A 1 -17.84 -2.20 -22.45
C MET A 1 -18.76 -3.40 -22.36
N ALA A 2 -18.49 -4.34 -21.46
CA ALA A 2 -19.43 -5.43 -21.21
C ALA A 2 -20.67 -4.85 -20.52
N THR A 3 -21.85 -5.06 -21.10
CA THR A 3 -23.14 -4.77 -20.46
C THR A 3 -23.33 -5.73 -19.27
N GLU A 4 -24.12 -5.34 -18.26
CA GLU A 4 -24.36 -6.10 -17.01
C GLU A 4 -24.67 -7.58 -17.22
N ASP A 5 -25.30 -7.93 -18.35
CA ASP A 5 -25.75 -9.27 -18.70
C ASP A 5 -24.63 -10.25 -19.12
N ASN A 6 -23.41 -9.77 -19.38
CA ASN A 6 -22.31 -10.59 -19.91
C ASN A 6 -21.08 -10.70 -19.00
N TRP A 7 -21.12 -10.22 -17.75
CA TRP A 7 -19.99 -10.43 -16.84
C TRP A 7 -20.07 -11.81 -16.18
N PRO A 8 -19.10 -12.71 -16.44
CA PRO A 8 -19.09 -14.03 -15.82
C PRO A 8 -19.06 -13.99 -14.28
N ARG A 9 -19.69 -14.98 -13.66
CA ARG A 9 -19.58 -15.20 -12.21
C ARG A 9 -18.25 -15.87 -11.87
N SER A 10 -17.72 -15.55 -10.70
CA SER A 10 -16.51 -16.18 -10.18
C SER A 10 -16.73 -17.68 -10.00
N VAL A 11 -15.77 -18.48 -10.47
CA VAL A 11 -15.74 -19.93 -10.21
C VAL A 11 -15.35 -20.25 -8.77
N LEU A 12 -14.73 -19.29 -8.08
CA LEU A 12 -14.28 -19.41 -6.69
C LEU A 12 -15.37 -18.95 -5.71
N ASN A 13 -16.25 -18.03 -6.13
CA ASN A 13 -17.43 -17.62 -5.37
C ASN A 13 -18.56 -17.15 -6.30
N ALA A 14 -19.49 -18.06 -6.63
CA ALA A 14 -20.58 -17.80 -7.58
C ALA A 14 -21.53 -16.65 -7.19
N LYS A 15 -21.49 -16.18 -5.92
CA LYS A 15 -22.23 -14.98 -5.48
C LYS A 15 -21.75 -13.72 -6.23
N TYR A 16 -20.45 -13.66 -6.57
CA TYR A 16 -19.80 -12.47 -7.08
C TYR A 16 -19.29 -12.62 -8.51
N ARG A 17 -19.02 -11.48 -9.15
CA ARG A 17 -18.46 -11.41 -10.50
C ARG A 17 -16.99 -11.86 -10.50
N SER A 18 -16.56 -12.54 -11.55
CA SER A 18 -15.17 -12.99 -11.67
C SER A 18 -14.25 -11.82 -11.95
N MET A 19 -13.10 -11.76 -11.28
CA MET A 19 -12.03 -10.82 -11.66
C MET A 19 -11.02 -11.48 -12.60
N PRO A 20 -10.36 -10.72 -13.51
CA PRO A 20 -9.33 -11.25 -14.39
C PRO A 20 -8.22 -11.97 -13.63
N GLY A 21 -7.96 -13.22 -14.00
CA GLY A 21 -6.91 -14.04 -13.38
C GLY A 21 -7.12 -14.29 -11.89
N GLU A 22 -8.36 -14.29 -11.39
CA GLU A 22 -8.62 -14.51 -9.98
C GLU A 22 -8.12 -15.87 -9.48
N PHE A 23 -7.53 -15.87 -8.28
CA PHE A 23 -7.11 -17.09 -7.60
C PHE A 23 -7.16 -16.93 -6.08
N LEU A 24 -7.17 -18.06 -5.36
CA LEU A 24 -7.09 -18.09 -3.91
C LEU A 24 -5.70 -18.54 -3.47
N TYR A 25 -5.08 -17.80 -2.57
CA TYR A 25 -3.84 -18.21 -1.92
C TYR A 25 -3.88 -17.86 -0.43
N LYS A 26 -3.65 -18.86 0.42
CA LYS A 26 -3.79 -18.77 1.90
C LYS A 26 -5.11 -18.12 2.33
N GLY A 27 -6.19 -18.45 1.62
CA GLY A 27 -7.54 -17.94 1.86
C GLY A 27 -7.73 -16.44 1.56
N ASN A 28 -6.80 -15.79 0.85
CA ASN A 28 -7.01 -14.45 0.29
C ASN A 28 -7.29 -14.57 -1.21
N GLN A 29 -8.18 -13.73 -1.72
CA GLN A 29 -8.37 -13.56 -3.15
C GLN A 29 -7.27 -12.66 -3.72
N TRP A 30 -6.78 -13.03 -4.89
CA TRP A 30 -5.81 -12.28 -5.69
C TRP A 30 -6.30 -12.22 -7.14
N VAL A 31 -5.69 -11.36 -7.95
CA VAL A 31 -6.06 -11.15 -9.36
C VAL A 31 -4.79 -11.03 -10.21
N SER A 32 -4.95 -10.78 -11.52
CA SER A 32 -3.89 -10.92 -12.53
C SER A 32 -2.63 -10.05 -12.36
N TRP A 33 -2.63 -9.02 -11.50
CA TRP A 33 -1.43 -8.23 -11.22
C TRP A 33 -0.37 -9.00 -10.43
N THR A 34 -0.68 -10.20 -9.94
CA THR A 34 0.28 -11.12 -9.33
C THR A 34 -0.06 -12.58 -9.65
N SER A 35 0.71 -13.53 -9.14
CA SER A 35 0.42 -14.96 -9.24
C SER A 35 0.87 -15.71 -7.99
N GLU A 36 0.32 -16.91 -7.76
CA GLU A 36 0.78 -17.77 -6.67
C GLU A 36 2.29 -18.04 -6.75
N GLN A 37 2.86 -18.22 -7.95
CA GLN A 37 4.31 -18.42 -8.09
C GLN A 37 5.12 -17.20 -7.66
N ILE A 38 4.62 -15.98 -7.94
CA ILE A 38 5.28 -14.74 -7.52
C ILE A 38 5.21 -14.59 -5.99
N ILE A 39 4.04 -14.83 -5.38
CA ILE A 39 3.90 -14.77 -3.92
C ILE A 39 4.83 -15.79 -3.26
N ARG A 40 4.84 -17.04 -3.73
CA ARG A 40 5.75 -18.09 -3.23
C ARG A 40 7.21 -17.74 -3.41
N ARG A 41 7.58 -17.08 -4.51
CA ARG A 41 8.97 -16.61 -4.69
C ARG A 41 9.35 -15.59 -3.62
N VAL A 42 8.46 -14.67 -3.23
CA VAL A 42 8.72 -13.76 -2.10
C VAL A 42 8.91 -14.54 -0.80
N GLU A 43 7.98 -15.47 -0.52
CA GLU A 43 7.99 -16.28 0.71
C GLU A 43 9.25 -17.15 0.83
N ASP A 44 9.58 -17.90 -0.22
CA ASP A 44 10.50 -19.05 -0.14
C ASP A 44 11.89 -18.75 -0.71
N GLN A 45 12.04 -17.73 -1.58
CA GLN A 45 13.25 -17.54 -2.37
C GLN A 45 13.88 -16.16 -2.18
N PHE A 46 13.11 -15.07 -2.32
CA PHE A 46 13.63 -13.70 -2.34
C PHE A 46 14.39 -13.36 -1.06
N GLN A 47 15.60 -12.83 -1.18
CA GLN A 47 16.46 -12.52 -0.04
C GLN A 47 16.35 -11.04 0.32
N PHE A 48 15.70 -10.77 1.44
CA PHE A 48 15.70 -9.45 2.06
C PHE A 48 17.05 -9.15 2.70
N TRP A 49 17.47 -7.90 2.62
CA TRP A 49 18.70 -7.43 3.24
C TRP A 49 18.39 -6.65 4.52
N PRO A 50 19.29 -6.68 5.52
CA PRO A 50 19.09 -5.90 6.74
C PRO A 50 18.97 -4.39 6.51
N SER A 51 19.50 -3.88 5.39
CA SER A 51 19.44 -2.48 4.97
C SER A 51 18.15 -2.11 4.23
N ASP A 52 17.36 -3.08 3.77
CA ASP A 52 16.12 -2.80 3.06
C ASP A 52 15.13 -2.01 3.92
N VAL A 53 14.29 -1.22 3.24
CA VAL A 53 13.13 -0.58 3.83
C VAL A 53 11.88 -1.08 3.11
N ILE A 54 11.03 -1.79 3.85
CA ILE A 54 9.78 -2.36 3.35
C ILE A 54 8.62 -1.45 3.75
N LEU A 55 7.82 -1.02 2.78
CA LEU A 55 6.60 -0.26 2.95
C LEU A 55 5.42 -1.19 2.71
N SER A 56 4.70 -1.49 3.77
CA SER A 56 3.56 -2.39 3.72
C SER A 56 2.30 -1.71 4.19
N GLY A 57 1.17 -2.21 3.75
CA GLY A 57 -0.14 -1.72 4.13
C GLY A 57 -1.20 -2.43 3.30
N TYR A 58 -2.41 -2.53 3.82
CA TYR A 58 -3.53 -3.01 3.00
C TYR A 58 -3.76 -2.03 1.83
N PRO A 59 -4.14 -2.49 0.62
CA PRO A 59 -4.35 -1.58 -0.50
C PRO A 59 -5.28 -0.42 -0.13
N LYS A 60 -5.04 0.75 -0.71
CA LYS A 60 -5.80 1.99 -0.48
C LYS A 60 -5.71 2.59 0.93
N SER A 61 -4.78 2.14 1.76
CA SER A 61 -4.50 2.69 3.10
C SER A 61 -3.53 3.88 3.12
N GLY A 62 -3.23 4.51 1.98
CA GLY A 62 -2.26 5.61 1.89
C GLY A 62 -0.83 5.21 1.53
N ASN A 63 -0.65 4.03 0.94
CA ASN A 63 0.65 3.48 0.57
C ASN A 63 1.48 4.42 -0.32
N THR A 64 0.87 5.09 -1.31
CA THR A 64 1.58 6.03 -2.20
C THR A 64 2.10 7.26 -1.46
N LEU A 65 1.32 7.81 -0.52
CA LEU A 65 1.76 8.92 0.34
C LEU A 65 2.96 8.49 1.18
N LEU A 66 2.89 7.30 1.79
CA LEU A 66 4.00 6.74 2.55
C LEU A 66 5.25 6.53 1.68
N SER A 67 5.10 5.95 0.47
CA SER A 67 6.20 5.77 -0.49
C SER A 67 6.88 7.08 -0.85
N GLU A 68 6.10 8.14 -1.07
CA GLU A 68 6.65 9.46 -1.38
C GLU A 68 7.48 10.00 -0.22
N MET A 69 6.89 10.06 0.98
CA MET A 69 7.56 10.57 2.17
C MET A 69 8.85 9.79 2.49
N VAL A 70 8.79 8.46 2.42
CA VAL A 70 9.95 7.60 2.74
C VAL A 70 11.04 7.74 1.69
N SER A 71 10.71 7.75 0.39
CA SER A 71 11.75 7.83 -0.65
C SER A 71 12.49 9.17 -0.62
N LEU A 72 11.79 10.26 -0.33
CA LEU A 72 12.40 11.58 -0.10
C LEU A 72 13.30 11.59 1.15
N LEU A 73 12.84 11.01 2.27
CA LEU A 73 13.62 10.91 3.51
C LEU A 73 14.87 10.03 3.36
N VAL A 74 14.77 8.90 2.66
CA VAL A 74 15.88 7.96 2.48
C VAL A 74 16.94 8.55 1.56
N ARG A 75 16.54 9.23 0.48
CA ARG A 75 17.51 9.88 -0.42
C ARG A 75 18.16 11.11 0.20
N SER A 76 17.36 12.01 0.78
CA SER A 76 17.87 13.23 1.40
C SER A 76 18.62 12.96 2.71
N GLN A 77 18.32 11.83 3.37
CA GLN A 77 18.80 11.49 4.72
C GLN A 77 18.51 12.60 5.75
N GLY A 78 17.49 13.44 5.50
CA GLY A 78 17.16 14.60 6.33
C GLY A 78 18.11 15.78 6.20
N GLN A 79 19.01 15.80 5.20
CA GLN A 79 20.05 16.81 5.05
C GLN A 79 19.69 17.83 3.97
N LYS A 80 19.74 19.13 4.33
CA LYS A 80 19.46 20.23 3.40
C LYS A 80 20.38 20.24 2.17
N SER A 81 21.64 19.85 2.34
CA SER A 81 22.62 19.75 1.24
C SER A 81 22.23 18.74 0.15
N LYS A 82 21.43 17.73 0.48
CA LYS A 82 20.98 16.67 -0.46
C LYS A 82 19.60 16.95 -1.04
N TRP A 83 18.89 17.97 -0.56
CA TRP A 83 17.49 18.18 -0.89
C TRP A 83 17.26 18.53 -2.37
N ALA A 84 18.07 19.44 -2.93
CA ALA A 84 17.95 19.84 -4.33
C ALA A 84 18.09 18.65 -5.30
N GLU A 85 19.09 17.79 -5.06
CA GLU A 85 19.31 16.57 -5.85
C GLU A 85 18.26 15.48 -5.59
N THR A 86 17.65 15.49 -4.39
CA THR A 86 16.52 14.63 -4.03
C THR A 86 15.29 14.99 -4.86
N LEU A 87 14.95 16.28 -4.95
CA LEU A 87 13.82 16.75 -5.75
C LEU A 87 14.02 16.50 -7.25
N LYS A 88 15.22 16.77 -7.78
CA LYS A 88 15.52 16.49 -9.20
C LYS A 88 15.31 15.01 -9.54
N TRP A 89 15.72 14.12 -8.65
CA TRP A 89 15.50 12.68 -8.78
C TRP A 89 14.03 12.31 -8.68
N ALA A 90 13.30 12.80 -7.68
CA ALA A 90 11.88 12.50 -7.51
C ALA A 90 11.02 12.99 -8.69
N HIS A 91 11.43 14.06 -9.38
CA HIS A 91 10.80 14.53 -10.61
C HIS A 91 11.19 13.73 -11.86
N SER A 92 12.30 12.99 -11.81
CA SER A 92 12.78 12.19 -12.94
C SER A 92 12.24 10.76 -12.92
N TYR A 93 11.86 10.25 -11.76
CA TYR A 93 11.43 8.87 -11.58
C TYR A 93 10.09 8.78 -10.85
N PRO A 94 9.14 8.03 -11.39
CA PRO A 94 7.86 7.87 -10.75
C PRO A 94 7.98 7.04 -9.47
N VAL A 95 7.02 7.22 -8.56
CA VAL A 95 7.07 6.67 -7.19
C VAL A 95 7.17 5.14 -7.16
N PHE A 96 6.56 4.44 -8.10
CA PHE A 96 6.63 2.98 -8.22
C PHE A 96 7.99 2.48 -8.77
N ASN A 97 8.77 3.32 -9.47
CA ASN A 97 10.16 3.02 -9.82
C ASN A 97 11.11 3.33 -8.66
N ARG A 98 10.74 4.26 -7.78
CA ARG A 98 11.51 4.61 -6.58
C ARG A 98 11.28 3.63 -5.43
N VAL A 99 10.07 3.10 -5.31
CA VAL A 99 9.65 2.12 -4.31
C VAL A 99 8.99 0.95 -5.03
N VAL A 100 9.76 -0.12 -5.21
CA VAL A 100 9.45 -1.23 -6.11
C VAL A 100 8.41 -2.16 -5.47
N PHE A 101 7.30 -2.45 -6.17
CA PHE A 101 6.23 -3.28 -5.65
C PHE A 101 6.54 -4.77 -5.87
N ILE A 102 7.00 -5.48 -4.84
CA ILE A 102 7.75 -6.73 -5.01
C ILE A 102 6.96 -7.89 -5.63
N GLU A 103 5.67 -8.00 -5.33
CA GLU A 103 4.81 -9.08 -5.82
C GLU A 103 4.01 -8.72 -7.10
N GLU A 104 4.21 -7.54 -7.68
CA GLU A 104 3.49 -7.10 -8.88
C GLU A 104 4.13 -7.66 -10.16
N ILE A 105 3.33 -7.94 -11.19
CA ILE A 105 3.81 -8.29 -12.52
C ILE A 105 3.74 -7.03 -13.38
N TYR A 106 4.89 -6.46 -13.74
CA TYR A 106 4.92 -5.31 -14.65
C TYR A 106 4.76 -5.79 -16.09
N GLN A 107 3.53 -5.72 -16.61
CA GLN A 107 3.22 -6.00 -18.01
C GLN A 107 2.14 -5.03 -18.52
N TRP A 108 2.39 -4.27 -19.58
CA TRP A 108 1.43 -3.31 -20.15
C TRP A 108 0.95 -2.21 -19.19
N ILE A 109 1.64 -2.01 -18.06
CA ILE A 109 1.42 -0.90 -17.13
C ILE A 109 2.02 0.41 -17.70
N TYR A 110 2.92 0.30 -18.71
CA TYR A 110 3.44 1.43 -19.47
C TYR A 110 3.43 1.14 -20.98
N PRO A 111 3.21 2.16 -21.83
CA PRO A 111 3.26 1.99 -23.30
C PRO A 111 4.62 1.45 -23.78
N SER A 112 5.67 1.63 -22.99
CA SER A 112 7.05 1.20 -23.28
C SER A 112 7.45 -0.15 -22.65
N CYS A 113 6.65 -0.71 -21.73
CA CYS A 113 6.98 -1.97 -21.05
C CYS A 113 6.21 -3.14 -21.70
N THR A 114 6.66 -3.51 -22.91
CA THR A 114 6.08 -4.63 -23.68
C THR A 114 6.50 -6.00 -23.18
N GLN A 115 7.56 -6.08 -22.37
CA GLN A 115 8.06 -7.31 -21.76
C GLN A 115 7.58 -7.44 -20.32
N ILE A 116 7.19 -8.66 -19.93
CA ILE A 116 6.91 -8.98 -18.54
C ILE A 116 8.19 -8.75 -17.73
N THR A 117 8.14 -7.78 -16.83
CA THR A 117 9.23 -7.50 -15.89
C THR A 117 8.80 -7.92 -14.49
N LYS A 118 9.63 -8.70 -13.81
CA LYS A 118 9.40 -9.08 -12.41
C LYS A 118 10.24 -8.17 -11.51
N PRO A 119 9.61 -7.41 -10.60
CA PRO A 119 10.28 -6.49 -9.69
C PRO A 119 11.41 -7.13 -8.87
N MET A 120 11.25 -8.40 -8.48
CA MET A 120 12.28 -9.16 -7.78
C MET A 120 13.58 -9.31 -8.59
N ASP A 121 13.51 -9.47 -9.92
CA ASP A 121 14.70 -9.63 -10.76
C ASP A 121 15.54 -8.33 -10.74
N TYR A 122 14.87 -7.17 -10.77
CA TYR A 122 15.52 -5.87 -10.60
C TYR A 122 16.15 -5.72 -9.20
N LEU A 123 15.40 -6.10 -8.15
CA LEU A 123 15.88 -5.98 -6.76
C LEU A 123 17.06 -6.91 -6.46
N GLU A 124 17.14 -8.09 -7.10
CA GLU A 124 18.24 -9.05 -6.96
C GLU A 124 19.52 -8.58 -7.68
N GLN A 125 19.39 -7.76 -8.72
CA GLN A 125 20.52 -7.14 -9.44
C GLN A 125 20.95 -5.80 -8.83
N TRP A 126 20.19 -5.26 -7.88
CA TRP A 126 20.46 -3.97 -7.26
C TRP A 126 21.78 -4.00 -6.49
N THR A 127 22.58 -2.93 -6.60
CA THR A 127 23.81 -2.75 -5.81
C THR A 127 23.83 -1.34 -5.21
N THR A 128 24.52 -1.18 -4.06
CA THR A 128 24.66 0.14 -3.44
C THR A 128 25.53 1.07 -4.27
N GLU A 129 26.54 0.53 -4.94
CA GLU A 129 27.46 1.30 -5.78
C GLU A 129 26.75 1.76 -7.06
N GLY A 130 26.78 3.06 -7.35
CA GLY A 130 26.10 3.64 -8.51
C GLY A 130 24.58 3.81 -8.36
N SER A 131 23.97 3.34 -7.26
CA SER A 131 22.55 3.54 -6.99
C SER A 131 22.23 4.95 -6.52
N GLN A 132 21.06 5.43 -6.91
CA GLN A 132 20.49 6.71 -6.46
C GLN A 132 19.98 6.64 -5.01
N LEU A 133 19.87 5.44 -4.42
CA LEU A 133 19.39 5.25 -3.06
C LEU A 133 20.45 4.52 -2.22
N PRO A 134 20.58 4.83 -0.91
CA PRO A 134 21.49 4.13 -0.03
C PRO A 134 21.03 2.70 0.32
N CYS A 135 19.78 2.34 0.03
CA CYS A 135 19.21 1.02 0.24
C CYS A 135 18.03 0.75 -0.72
N ARG A 136 17.57 -0.50 -0.80
CA ARG A 136 16.37 -0.85 -1.58
C ARG A 136 15.12 -0.39 -0.83
N LEU A 137 14.22 0.26 -1.56
CA LEU A 137 12.87 0.60 -1.09
C LEU A 137 11.87 -0.34 -1.76
N ILE A 138 11.17 -1.10 -0.94
CA ILE A 138 10.29 -2.18 -1.39
C ILE A 138 8.88 -1.92 -0.89
N LYS A 139 7.88 -1.99 -1.77
CA LYS A 139 6.46 -1.92 -1.43
C LYS A 139 5.86 -3.32 -1.46
N THR A 140 4.91 -3.61 -0.57
CA THR A 140 4.13 -4.86 -0.60
C THR A 140 2.74 -4.71 0.02
N HIS A 141 1.77 -5.46 -0.51
CA HIS A 141 0.43 -5.69 0.04
C HIS A 141 0.26 -7.11 0.59
N LEU A 142 1.32 -7.93 0.59
CA LEU A 142 1.30 -9.28 1.15
C LEU A 142 0.83 -9.29 2.62
N PRO A 143 0.03 -10.28 3.04
CA PRO A 143 -0.35 -10.43 4.43
C PRO A 143 0.83 -10.81 5.33
N ALA A 144 0.63 -10.70 6.64
CA ALA A 144 1.69 -10.85 7.62
C ALA A 144 2.32 -12.25 7.65
N ASP A 145 1.55 -13.30 7.34
CA ASP A 145 2.02 -14.68 7.28
C ASP A 145 2.98 -14.90 6.10
N SER A 146 2.67 -14.36 4.92
CA SER A 146 3.58 -14.33 3.76
C SER A 146 4.89 -13.62 4.08
N MET A 147 4.80 -12.43 4.68
CA MET A 147 6.00 -11.68 5.07
C MET A 147 6.78 -12.39 6.16
N LYS A 148 6.11 -13.05 7.12
CA LYS A 148 6.76 -13.86 8.14
C LYS A 148 7.57 -15.01 7.51
N CYS A 149 7.02 -15.73 6.53
CA CYS A 149 7.75 -16.78 5.82
C CYS A 149 9.08 -16.27 5.23
N ALA A 150 9.05 -15.10 4.59
CA ALA A 150 10.26 -14.52 4.02
C ALA A 150 11.24 -14.01 5.08
N LEU A 151 10.74 -13.36 6.13
CA LEU A 151 11.57 -12.80 7.20
C LEU A 151 12.20 -13.88 8.09
N ASP A 152 11.57 -15.05 8.25
CA ASP A 152 12.11 -16.18 9.00
C ASP A 152 13.36 -16.80 8.35
N ARG A 153 13.67 -16.43 7.09
CA ARG A 153 14.88 -16.85 6.38
C ARG A 153 16.07 -15.88 6.51
N VAL A 154 15.92 -14.77 7.22
CA VAL A 154 17.01 -13.80 7.43
C VAL A 154 17.33 -13.64 8.91
N ASP A 155 18.61 -13.50 9.25
CA ASP A 155 19.05 -13.34 10.65
C ASP A 155 18.62 -11.99 11.24
N GLN A 156 18.70 -10.93 10.43
CA GLN A 156 18.33 -9.58 10.83
C GLN A 156 17.22 -9.05 9.92
N SER A 157 16.11 -8.66 10.54
CA SER A 157 14.97 -8.11 9.81
C SER A 157 15.28 -6.72 9.23
N PRO A 158 14.79 -6.43 8.00
CA PRO A 158 14.75 -5.09 7.44
C PRO A 158 13.93 -4.13 8.31
N ARG A 159 14.02 -2.84 8.01
CA ARG A 159 13.04 -1.88 8.54
C ARG A 159 11.74 -2.01 7.78
N ILE A 160 10.62 -2.08 8.50
CA ILE A 160 9.29 -2.14 7.91
C ILE A 160 8.48 -0.94 8.42
N VAL A 161 7.84 -0.21 7.51
CA VAL A 161 6.82 0.77 7.86
C VAL A 161 5.48 0.23 7.38
N TYR A 162 4.57 0.00 8.31
CA TYR A 162 3.23 -0.48 8.04
C TYR A 162 2.22 0.67 8.15
N VAL A 163 1.41 0.88 7.11
CA VAL A 163 0.31 1.86 7.12
C VAL A 163 -1.05 1.18 7.20
N TYR A 164 -1.90 1.67 8.10
CA TYR A 164 -3.31 1.26 8.23
C TYR A 164 -4.23 2.48 8.15
N ARG A 165 -5.51 2.26 7.89
CA ARG A 165 -6.51 3.33 7.69
C ARG A 165 -7.89 2.86 8.14
N ASN A 166 -8.79 3.78 8.45
CA ASN A 166 -10.20 3.49 8.72
C ASN A 166 -10.79 2.58 7.61
N PRO A 167 -11.36 1.40 7.97
CA PRO A 167 -11.80 0.42 6.99
C PRO A 167 -12.97 0.90 6.12
N LYS A 168 -13.82 1.82 6.59
CA LYS A 168 -14.90 2.40 5.77
C LYS A 168 -14.34 3.29 4.66
N ASP A 169 -13.33 4.11 4.97
CA ASP A 169 -12.63 4.92 3.95
C ASP A 169 -11.85 4.04 2.97
N VAL A 170 -11.25 2.95 3.45
CA VAL A 170 -10.58 1.97 2.58
C VAL A 170 -11.60 1.31 1.65
N CYS A 171 -12.76 0.90 2.15
CA CYS A 171 -13.84 0.31 1.36
C CYS A 171 -14.27 1.24 0.20
N VAL A 172 -14.56 2.51 0.48
CA VAL A 172 -14.89 3.49 -0.57
C VAL A 172 -13.75 3.67 -1.54
N SER A 173 -12.51 3.80 -1.05
CA SER A 173 -11.37 3.99 -1.94
C SER A 173 -11.09 2.76 -2.81
N MET A 174 -11.41 1.55 -2.32
CA MET A 174 -11.28 0.31 -3.05
C MET A 174 -12.38 0.18 -4.11
N PHE A 175 -13.62 0.54 -3.80
CA PHE A 175 -14.73 0.57 -4.76
C PHE A 175 -14.37 1.38 -6.02
N HIS A 176 -13.92 2.62 -5.84
CA HIS A 176 -13.50 3.45 -6.97
C HIS A 176 -12.30 2.87 -7.72
N PHE A 177 -11.37 2.23 -7.02
CA PHE A 177 -10.22 1.60 -7.66
C PHE A 177 -10.64 0.41 -8.53
N TYR A 178 -11.58 -0.40 -8.06
CA TYR A 178 -12.18 -1.49 -8.81
C TYR A 178 -12.89 -1.01 -10.07
N ARG A 179 -13.61 0.13 -10.00
CA ARG A 179 -14.24 0.76 -11.18
C ARG A 179 -13.24 1.33 -12.19
N GLY A 180 -12.01 1.60 -11.74
CA GLY A 180 -11.00 2.30 -12.52
C GLY A 180 -9.95 1.40 -13.15
N ALA A 181 -9.53 0.36 -12.45
CA ALA A 181 -8.39 -0.49 -12.80
C ALA A 181 -8.81 -1.70 -13.64
N GLN A 182 -8.21 -1.87 -14.81
CA GLN A 182 -8.52 -2.94 -15.76
C GLN A 182 -8.22 -4.34 -15.20
N GLU A 183 -7.18 -4.47 -14.36
CA GLU A 183 -6.77 -5.74 -13.74
C GLU A 183 -7.80 -6.28 -12.75
N TYR A 184 -8.72 -5.43 -12.29
CA TYR A 184 -9.84 -5.81 -11.44
C TYR A 184 -11.06 -6.17 -12.27
N GLY A 185 -10.98 -5.99 -13.61
CA GLY A 185 -12.10 -5.88 -14.53
C GLY A 185 -12.90 -4.64 -14.12
N PRO A 186 -12.93 -3.52 -14.86
CA PRO A 186 -13.51 -2.28 -14.33
C PRO A 186 -14.93 -2.53 -13.79
N PHE A 187 -15.05 -2.53 -12.45
CA PHE A 187 -16.22 -3.05 -11.74
C PHE A 187 -17.48 -2.33 -12.18
N ALA A 188 -18.44 -3.10 -12.68
CA ALA A 188 -19.68 -2.57 -13.24
C ALA A 188 -20.86 -2.69 -12.27
N GLY A 189 -20.67 -3.38 -11.13
CA GLY A 189 -21.67 -3.41 -10.06
C GLY A 189 -21.79 -2.08 -9.34
N ASP A 190 -22.83 -1.96 -8.53
CA ASP A 190 -23.11 -0.78 -7.73
C ASP A 190 -22.37 -0.79 -6.37
N TRP A 191 -22.63 0.24 -5.57
CA TRP A 191 -22.05 0.38 -4.24
C TRP A 191 -22.50 -0.74 -3.28
N ASP A 192 -23.75 -1.18 -3.37
CA ASP A 192 -24.32 -2.16 -2.45
C ASP A 192 -23.74 -3.56 -2.72
N GLU A 193 -23.59 -3.95 -4.00
CA GLU A 193 -22.89 -5.17 -4.40
C GLU A 193 -21.44 -5.15 -3.89
N PHE A 194 -20.73 -4.02 -4.06
CA PHE A 194 -19.36 -3.89 -3.59
C PHE A 194 -19.24 -3.93 -2.07
N LEU A 195 -20.14 -3.26 -1.34
CA LEU A 195 -20.15 -3.26 0.12
C LEU A 195 -20.38 -4.67 0.64
N HIS A 196 -21.28 -5.44 0.02
CA HIS A 196 -21.46 -6.85 0.38
C HIS A 196 -20.21 -7.69 0.07
N MET A 197 -19.54 -7.49 -1.07
CA MET A 197 -18.24 -8.13 -1.36
C MET A 197 -17.22 -7.84 -0.27
N TRP A 198 -17.14 -6.58 0.18
CA TRP A 198 -16.23 -6.14 1.22
C TRP A 198 -16.52 -6.81 2.57
N LEU A 199 -17.79 -6.86 2.99
CA LEU A 199 -18.20 -7.48 4.24
C LEU A 199 -17.95 -9.00 4.25
N ASP A 200 -18.16 -9.68 3.12
CA ASP A 200 -17.84 -11.10 2.94
C ASP A 200 -16.32 -11.36 2.85
N GLY A 201 -15.51 -10.30 2.68
CA GLY A 201 -14.07 -10.41 2.50
C GLY A 201 -13.65 -10.90 1.12
N TRP A 202 -14.55 -10.83 0.13
CA TRP A 202 -14.31 -11.19 -1.27
C TRP A 202 -13.70 -10.02 -2.05
N ILE A 203 -12.53 -9.60 -1.59
CA ILE A 203 -11.77 -8.46 -2.11
C ILE A 203 -10.33 -8.92 -2.34
N ALA A 204 -9.74 -8.52 -3.48
CA ALA A 204 -8.33 -8.72 -3.78
C ALA A 204 -7.41 -8.21 -2.67
N ALA A 205 -6.32 -8.94 -2.42
CA ALA A 205 -5.45 -8.81 -1.25
C ALA A 205 -6.12 -9.23 0.08
N GLY A 206 -7.30 -9.83 0.04
CA GLY A 206 -7.96 -10.50 1.15
C GLY A 206 -8.87 -9.63 2.01
N ASN A 207 -9.49 -10.26 3.02
CA ASN A 207 -10.39 -9.60 3.94
C ASN A 207 -9.63 -8.65 4.88
N TRP A 208 -9.94 -7.35 4.84
CA TRP A 208 -9.34 -6.33 5.70
C TRP A 208 -9.40 -6.73 7.19
N SER A 209 -10.54 -7.28 7.63
CA SER A 209 -10.77 -7.66 9.03
C SER A 209 -9.90 -8.82 9.52
N ARG A 210 -9.20 -9.48 8.60
CA ARG A 210 -8.17 -10.49 8.90
C ARG A 210 -6.77 -9.92 8.69
N VAL A 211 -6.54 -9.30 7.54
CA VAL A 211 -5.20 -8.89 7.10
C VAL A 211 -4.63 -7.79 8.00
N VAL A 212 -5.39 -6.74 8.31
CA VAL A 212 -4.89 -5.60 9.08
C VAL A 212 -4.63 -5.95 10.54
N PRO A 213 -5.55 -6.61 11.28
CA PRO A 213 -5.29 -7.00 12.66
C PRO A 213 -4.09 -7.95 12.80
N GLU A 214 -3.92 -8.92 11.90
CA GLU A 214 -2.78 -9.84 11.97
C GLU A 214 -1.44 -9.15 11.66
N TRP A 215 -1.41 -8.16 10.76
CA TRP A 215 -0.22 -7.33 10.54
C TRP A 215 0.15 -6.49 11.77
N LEU A 216 -0.84 -5.87 12.43
CA LEU A 216 -0.60 -5.06 13.63
C LEU A 216 -0.23 -5.92 14.84
N LYS A 217 -0.82 -7.11 14.95
CA LYS A 217 -0.41 -8.13 15.92
C LYS A 217 1.02 -8.57 15.67
N PHE A 218 1.38 -8.87 14.42
CA PHE A 218 2.74 -9.21 14.04
C PHE A 218 3.72 -8.09 14.40
N SER A 219 3.39 -6.83 14.11
CA SER A 219 4.26 -5.69 14.43
C SER A 219 4.54 -5.53 15.93
N ARG A 220 3.60 -5.92 16.80
CA ARG A 220 3.74 -5.81 18.26
C ARG A 220 4.32 -7.05 18.93
N LEU A 221 3.94 -8.23 18.46
CA LEU A 221 4.28 -9.50 19.10
C LEU A 221 5.50 -10.17 18.46
N CYS A 222 6.06 -9.60 17.39
CA CYS A 222 7.29 -10.08 16.79
C CYS A 222 8.43 -10.04 17.82
N THR A 223 8.91 -11.22 18.22
CA THR A 223 10.02 -11.41 19.17
C THR A 223 11.40 -11.40 18.51
N ARG A 224 11.46 -11.06 17.21
CA ARG A 224 12.71 -11.06 16.45
C ARG A 224 13.66 -9.99 17.01
N PRO A 225 14.96 -10.30 17.16
CA PRO A 225 15.94 -9.35 17.67
C PRO A 225 15.89 -8.02 16.92
N GLY A 226 15.66 -6.94 17.67
CA GLY A 226 15.57 -5.61 17.10
C GLY A 226 14.35 -5.40 16.20
N ASN A 227 13.16 -5.90 16.57
CA ASN A 227 11.88 -5.61 15.91
C ASN A 227 11.84 -4.16 15.36
N ARG A 228 11.95 -4.05 14.03
CA ARG A 228 12.02 -2.79 13.28
C ARG A 228 10.74 -2.61 12.48
N ILE A 229 9.61 -2.55 13.17
CA ILE A 229 8.33 -2.29 12.53
C ILE A 229 7.73 -1.00 13.10
N LEU A 230 7.57 0.02 12.25
CA LEU A 230 6.88 1.26 12.59
C LEU A 230 5.48 1.23 11.99
N CYS A 231 4.45 1.33 12.83
CA CYS A 231 3.07 1.46 12.36
C CYS A 231 2.61 2.93 12.37
N LEU A 232 2.00 3.38 11.27
CA LEU A 232 1.39 4.70 11.12
C LEU A 232 -0.04 4.56 10.60
N SER A 233 -0.95 5.40 11.07
CA SER A 233 -2.27 5.51 10.47
C SER A 233 -2.24 6.52 9.34
N TYR A 234 -3.04 6.31 8.30
CA TYR A 234 -3.29 7.30 7.25
C TYR A 234 -3.79 8.62 7.86
N GLU A 235 -4.64 8.53 8.89
CA GLU A 235 -5.20 9.67 9.58
C GLU A 235 -4.09 10.54 10.21
N SER A 236 -3.05 9.95 10.79
CA SER A 236 -1.89 10.69 11.30
C SER A 236 -1.01 11.23 10.17
N LEU A 237 -0.85 10.51 9.06
CA LEU A 237 -0.10 11.01 7.90
C LEU A 237 -0.73 12.29 7.34
N VAL A 238 -2.06 12.40 7.36
CA VAL A 238 -2.79 13.57 6.85
C VAL A 238 -2.95 14.67 7.90
N ARG A 239 -3.33 14.35 9.14
CA ARG A 239 -3.60 15.37 10.19
C ARG A 239 -2.33 15.92 10.83
N GLU A 240 -1.28 15.12 10.90
CA GLU A 240 -0.04 15.45 11.62
C GLU A 240 1.21 15.13 10.76
N PRO A 241 1.30 15.63 9.51
CA PRO A 241 2.35 15.23 8.57
C PRO A 241 3.75 15.49 9.12
N MET A 242 3.98 16.64 9.77
CA MET A 242 5.26 16.99 10.38
C MET A 242 5.71 15.98 11.44
N LYS A 243 4.80 15.58 12.34
CA LYS A 243 5.10 14.56 13.36
C LYS A 243 5.39 13.22 12.72
N CYS A 244 4.69 12.87 11.64
CA CYS A 244 4.95 11.64 10.90
C CYS A 244 6.30 11.67 10.20
N VAL A 245 6.69 12.77 9.54
CA VAL A 245 8.03 12.94 8.93
C VAL A 245 9.12 12.77 9.99
N GLN A 246 8.98 13.40 11.15
CA GLN A 246 9.95 13.27 12.26
C GLN A 246 10.03 11.83 12.81
N ARG A 247 8.90 11.12 12.89
CA ARG A 247 8.87 9.70 13.32
C ARG A 247 9.52 8.79 12.28
N LEU A 248 9.19 8.98 11.01
CA LEU A 248 9.79 8.25 9.89
C LEU A 248 11.30 8.48 9.84
N HIS A 249 11.75 9.74 9.93
CA HIS A 249 13.17 10.07 9.90
C HIS A 249 13.94 9.40 11.05
N ARG A 250 13.47 9.52 12.29
CA ARG A 250 14.11 8.86 13.44
C ARG A 250 14.19 7.34 13.28
N PHE A 251 13.18 6.74 12.65
CA PHE A 251 13.14 5.30 12.43
C PHE A 251 14.10 4.85 11.31
N LEU A 252 14.15 5.60 10.20
CA LEU A 252 14.93 5.27 9.01
C LEU A 252 16.41 5.68 9.15
N ASN A 253 16.67 6.85 9.74
CA ASN A 253 17.97 7.50 9.86
C ASN A 253 18.28 7.86 11.34
N PRO A 254 18.32 6.88 12.27
CA PRO A 254 18.37 7.14 13.72
C PRO A 254 19.57 7.96 14.21
N TYR A 255 20.65 8.03 13.40
CA TYR A 255 21.89 8.72 13.75
C TYR A 255 22.09 10.05 13.00
N GLN A 256 21.13 10.48 12.17
CA GLN A 256 21.20 11.73 11.42
C GLN A 256 20.20 12.73 11.99
N PRO A 257 20.57 14.02 12.15
CA PRO A 257 19.59 15.06 12.46
C PRO A 257 18.62 15.25 11.28
N LEU A 258 17.41 15.71 11.58
CA LEU A 258 16.46 16.14 10.57
C LEU A 258 16.52 17.67 10.48
N ASP A 259 16.94 18.18 9.33
CA ASP A 259 16.89 19.61 9.06
C ASP A 259 15.41 20.08 9.01
N PRO A 260 15.04 21.14 9.75
CA PRO A 260 13.67 21.65 9.78
C PRO A 260 13.14 22.01 8.38
N GLU A 261 13.95 22.64 7.53
CA GLU A 261 13.53 23.05 6.18
C GLU A 261 13.27 21.83 5.30
N VAL A 262 14.08 20.76 5.45
CA VAL A 262 13.82 19.49 4.74
C VAL A 262 12.51 18.88 5.20
N SER A 263 12.23 18.89 6.51
CA SER A 263 10.98 18.34 7.04
C SER A 263 9.74 19.11 6.58
N GLU A 264 9.82 20.44 6.50
CA GLU A 264 8.78 21.31 5.98
C GLU A 264 8.58 21.08 4.48
N ALA A 265 9.66 21.02 3.71
CA ALA A 265 9.61 20.80 2.28
C ALA A 265 9.03 19.42 1.92
N ILE A 266 9.34 18.38 2.70
CA ILE A 266 8.71 17.06 2.54
C ILE A 266 7.20 17.17 2.80
N CYS A 267 6.77 17.81 3.90
CA CYS A 267 5.35 17.97 4.19
C CYS A 267 4.60 18.69 3.06
N GLU A 268 5.18 19.77 2.53
CA GLU A 268 4.61 20.50 1.40
C GLU A 268 4.52 19.61 0.15
N HIS A 269 5.63 18.95 -0.21
CA HIS A 269 5.72 18.14 -1.42
C HIS A 269 4.77 16.92 -1.38
N THR A 270 4.55 16.37 -0.19
CA THR A 270 3.66 15.23 0.03
C THR A 270 2.22 15.64 0.36
N SER A 271 1.88 16.93 0.24
CA SER A 271 0.49 17.36 0.34
C SER A 271 -0.35 16.77 -0.79
N PHE A 272 -1.64 16.51 -0.52
CA PHE A 272 -2.53 15.88 -1.50
C PHE A 272 -2.58 16.67 -2.82
N GLU A 273 -2.72 18.00 -2.75
CA GLU A 273 -2.76 18.87 -3.92
C GLU A 273 -1.50 18.80 -4.78
N ARG A 274 -0.32 18.73 -4.15
CA ARG A 274 0.97 18.63 -4.86
C ARG A 274 1.11 17.26 -5.52
N MET A 275 0.83 16.19 -4.78
CA MET A 275 0.96 14.83 -5.30
C MET A 275 -0.06 14.56 -6.42
N ARG A 276 -1.31 15.00 -6.28
CA ARG A 276 -2.35 14.81 -7.31
C ARG A 276 -1.98 15.44 -8.65
N LYS A 277 -1.26 16.57 -8.63
CA LYS A 277 -0.79 17.28 -9.83
C LYS A 277 0.60 16.84 -10.29
N ASN A 278 1.23 15.89 -9.61
CA ASN A 278 2.58 15.43 -9.93
C ASN A 278 2.51 14.11 -10.74
N PRO A 279 2.90 14.13 -12.03
CA PRO A 279 2.93 12.95 -12.91
C PRO A 279 3.73 11.77 -12.34
N GLN A 280 4.71 12.05 -11.47
CA GLN A 280 5.58 11.06 -10.85
C GLN A 280 4.94 10.39 -9.63
N THR A 281 3.74 10.80 -9.22
CA THR A 281 3.03 10.23 -8.07
C THR A 281 1.57 9.90 -8.33
N ASN A 282 0.93 10.56 -9.29
CA ASN A 282 -0.52 10.46 -9.54
C ASN A 282 -0.93 9.31 -10.48
N TYR A 283 0.03 8.58 -11.04
CA TYR A 283 -0.20 7.45 -11.96
C TYR A 283 -0.94 7.82 -13.26
N GLU A 284 -0.92 9.09 -13.70
CA GLU A 284 -1.63 9.50 -14.92
C GLU A 284 -1.04 8.90 -16.21
N ASN A 285 0.26 8.59 -16.20
CA ASN A 285 0.98 8.02 -17.35
C ASN A 285 1.07 6.49 -17.28
N VAL A 286 0.15 5.87 -16.54
CA VAL A 286 0.10 4.43 -16.29
C VAL A 286 -1.07 3.85 -17.08
N ASP A 287 -0.76 2.91 -17.96
CA ASP A 287 -1.77 2.16 -18.71
C ASP A 287 -2.52 1.20 -17.75
N GLY A 288 -3.69 0.72 -18.18
CA GLY A 288 -4.50 -0.18 -17.36
C GLY A 288 -5.53 0.52 -16.47
N PHE A 289 -5.70 1.85 -16.61
CA PHE A 289 -6.83 2.58 -16.05
C PHE A 289 -7.84 3.01 -17.14
N VAL A 290 -9.10 3.17 -16.78
CA VAL A 290 -10.12 3.77 -17.65
C VAL A 290 -9.90 5.30 -17.77
N SER A 291 -10.33 5.91 -18.87
CA SER A 291 -9.96 7.30 -19.23
C SER A 291 -10.30 8.36 -18.17
N ASP A 292 -11.42 8.21 -17.46
CA ASP A 292 -11.89 9.20 -16.48
C ASP A 292 -11.51 8.83 -15.03
N PHE A 293 -10.58 7.89 -14.86
CA PHE A 293 -10.14 7.44 -13.54
C PHE A 293 -8.98 8.27 -13.02
N GLU A 294 -9.17 8.83 -11.81
CA GLU A 294 -8.11 9.48 -11.07
C GLU A 294 -7.62 8.58 -9.91
N PHE A 295 -6.36 8.14 -9.97
CA PHE A 295 -5.77 7.33 -8.91
C PHE A 295 -5.74 8.07 -7.56
N MET A 296 -5.42 9.37 -7.60
CA MET A 296 -5.46 10.29 -6.45
C MET A 296 -6.79 11.04 -6.37
N ARG A 297 -7.82 10.34 -5.88
CA ARG A 297 -9.22 10.80 -5.91
C ARG A 297 -9.55 11.99 -4.99
N ARG A 298 -9.43 11.83 -3.67
CA ARG A 298 -9.81 12.87 -2.68
C ARG A 298 -8.77 13.17 -1.60
N GLY A 299 -8.03 12.16 -1.14
CA GLY A 299 -7.03 12.37 -0.09
C GLY A 299 -7.59 12.82 1.26
N GLU A 300 -8.88 12.58 1.51
CA GLU A 300 -9.60 13.02 2.70
C GLU A 300 -9.82 11.87 3.70
N ILE A 301 -10.05 12.24 4.96
CA ILE A 301 -10.49 11.35 6.04
C ILE A 301 -12.01 11.50 6.19
N GLY A 302 -12.74 10.39 6.25
CA GLY A 302 -14.19 10.41 6.46
C GLY A 302 -15.03 10.56 5.19
N ASP A 303 -14.46 10.34 4.01
CA ASP A 303 -15.21 10.38 2.75
C ASP A 303 -16.29 9.28 2.71
N TRP A 304 -16.10 8.21 3.48
CA TRP A 304 -17.11 7.17 3.69
C TRP A 304 -18.49 7.70 4.08
N LYS A 305 -18.57 8.82 4.80
CA LYS A 305 -19.84 9.43 5.24
C LYS A 305 -20.74 9.88 4.08
N ARG A 306 -20.18 10.01 2.87
CA ARG A 306 -20.94 10.37 1.65
C ARG A 306 -21.49 9.15 0.91
N TRP A 307 -21.00 7.96 1.24
CA TRP A 307 -21.30 6.72 0.53
C TRP A 307 -22.19 5.79 1.35
N PHE A 308 -21.92 5.68 2.64
CA PHE A 308 -22.70 4.83 3.52
C PHE A 308 -24.04 5.49 3.85
N THR A 309 -25.14 4.74 3.69
CA THR A 309 -26.38 5.08 4.40
C THR A 309 -26.20 4.89 5.91
N ALA A 310 -27.13 5.43 6.71
CA ALA A 310 -27.10 5.25 8.15
C ALA A 310 -27.20 3.76 8.55
N GLU A 311 -28.03 2.99 7.84
CA GLU A 311 -28.22 1.55 8.02
C GLU A 311 -26.94 0.79 7.65
N GLN A 312 -26.34 1.10 6.50
CA GLN A 312 -25.07 0.49 6.07
C GLN A 312 -23.95 0.76 7.06
N SER A 313 -23.83 2.00 7.56
CA SER A 313 -22.82 2.36 8.56
C SER A 313 -23.03 1.57 9.85
N THR A 314 -24.27 1.49 10.33
CA THR A 314 -24.62 0.79 11.57
C THR A 314 -24.29 -0.70 11.45
N GLU A 315 -24.63 -1.32 10.33
CA GLU A 315 -24.35 -2.73 10.08
C GLU A 315 -22.83 -2.99 9.95
N PHE A 316 -22.11 -2.10 9.26
CA PHE A 316 -20.65 -2.16 9.18
C PHE A 316 -20.02 -2.11 10.57
N ASP A 317 -20.46 -1.17 11.42
CA ASP A 317 -19.95 -1.02 12.79
C ASP A 317 -20.20 -2.27 13.62
N ARG A 318 -21.40 -2.85 13.51
CA ARG A 318 -21.75 -4.12 14.17
C ARG A 318 -20.82 -5.26 13.76
N ILE A 319 -20.49 -5.37 12.48
CA ILE A 319 -19.60 -6.43 11.95
C ILE A 319 -18.14 -6.17 12.36
N TYR A 320 -17.68 -4.91 12.32
CA TYR A 320 -16.28 -4.55 12.50
C TYR A 320 -15.86 -4.24 13.95
N VAL A 321 -16.79 -4.13 14.90
CA VAL A 321 -16.48 -3.75 16.30
C VAL A 321 -15.36 -4.59 16.91
N SER A 322 -15.46 -5.92 16.84
CA SER A 322 -14.44 -6.82 17.39
C SER A 322 -13.10 -6.69 16.67
N CYS A 323 -13.13 -6.46 15.35
CA CYS A 323 -11.94 -6.25 14.55
C CYS A 323 -11.22 -4.96 14.96
N VAL A 324 -11.96 -3.87 15.12
CA VAL A 324 -11.41 -2.56 15.51
C VAL A 324 -10.89 -2.58 16.94
N ASP A 325 -11.57 -3.29 17.85
CA ASP A 325 -11.07 -3.51 19.21
C ASP A 325 -9.74 -4.28 19.20
N GLN A 326 -9.62 -5.31 18.35
CA GLN A 326 -8.36 -6.04 18.18
C GLN A 326 -7.26 -5.13 17.62
N VAL A 327 -7.55 -4.32 16.60
CA VAL A 327 -6.60 -3.33 16.06
C VAL A 327 -6.13 -2.39 17.16
N ASN A 328 -7.05 -1.82 17.94
CA ASN A 328 -6.77 -0.84 18.98
C ASN A 328 -5.84 -1.38 20.08
N ARG A 329 -5.89 -2.68 20.39
CA ARG A 329 -4.95 -3.33 21.32
C ARG A 329 -3.50 -3.28 20.82
N PHE A 330 -3.27 -3.24 19.51
CA PHE A 330 -1.93 -3.28 18.91
C PHE A 330 -1.39 -1.92 18.47
N ILE A 331 -2.18 -0.85 18.50
CA ILE A 331 -1.73 0.48 18.02
C ILE A 331 -1.52 1.51 19.13
N PHE A 332 -1.68 1.13 20.40
CA PHE A 332 -1.47 2.03 21.55
C PHE A 332 -0.12 2.79 21.49
N PRO A 333 -0.08 4.10 21.77
CA PRO A 333 -1.18 4.95 22.25
C PRO A 333 -2.13 5.48 21.17
N GLY A 334 -1.97 5.08 19.91
CA GLY A 334 -2.91 5.41 18.85
C GLY A 334 -4.28 4.76 19.04
N LYS A 335 -5.28 5.28 18.33
CA LYS A 335 -6.65 4.76 18.30
C LYS A 335 -7.21 4.87 16.89
N LEU A 336 -7.79 3.79 16.39
CA LEU A 336 -8.59 3.73 15.18
C LEU A 336 -10.07 3.86 15.58
N THR A 337 -10.76 4.80 14.95
CA THR A 337 -12.20 5.02 15.13
C THR A 337 -12.93 4.69 13.84
N LEU A 338 -14.15 4.17 13.95
CA LEU A 338 -15.07 4.01 12.82
C LEU A 338 -15.88 5.28 12.53
N GLU A 339 -15.81 6.27 13.43
CA GLU A 339 -16.43 7.60 13.33
C GLU A 339 -15.68 8.57 12.40
#